data_AF-A0A7C7PXH8-F1
#
_entry.id   AF-A0A7C7PXH8-F1
#
_cell.length_a   1.000
_cell.length_b   1.000
_cell.length_c   1.000
_cell.angle_alpha   90.00
_cell.angle_beta   90.00
_cell.angle_gamma   90.00
#
_symmetry.space_group_name_H-M   'P 1'
#
loop_
_entity.id
_entity.type
_entity.pdbx_description
1 polymer ?
#
loop_
_entity_poly.entity_id
_entity_poly.type
_entity_poly.pdbx_seq_one_letter_code
_entity_poly.pdbx_strand_id
1 'polypeptide(L)'
;MVYVDERIRGRVDTSSGEKLAWLIALAIGLHNMGEGLAVGITVSAGVTALANSLIVGFALHNLSEGIAIIGPLAKSGELPSIKRLLGLGALAGGPTILGAYIGLTWFANSLAIFFFAIAAGAVLYVVVEVLAGLRKDGTSLNAWSLHGGVLAGILVMYVTSLFVAL
;
A
#
# COMPACT_ATOMS: atom_id res chain seq x y z
N MET A 1 -17.41 -8.52 -15.74
CA MET A 1 -16.09 -8.31 -15.11
C MET A 1 -15.16 -9.53 -15.20
N VAL A 2 -15.67 -10.77 -15.21
CA VAL A 2 -14.85 -12.01 -15.31
C VAL A 2 -14.11 -12.15 -16.66
N TYR A 3 -14.66 -11.65 -17.77
CA TYR A 3 -14.05 -11.83 -19.11
C TYR A 3 -12.82 -10.95 -19.39
N VAL A 4 -12.69 -9.82 -18.69
CA VAL A 4 -11.52 -8.92 -18.83
C VAL A 4 -10.36 -9.42 -17.97
N ASP A 5 -10.67 -10.13 -16.88
CA ASP A 5 -9.72 -10.66 -15.91
C ASP A 5 -8.75 -11.68 -16.54
N GLU A 6 -9.23 -12.62 -17.35
CA GLU A 6 -8.37 -13.63 -18.00
C GLU A 6 -7.36 -13.02 -18.99
N ARG A 7 -7.76 -11.99 -19.74
CA ARG A 7 -6.92 -11.41 -20.80
C ARG A 7 -5.83 -10.48 -20.25
N ILE A 8 -6.07 -9.84 -19.09
CA ILE A 8 -5.07 -9.04 -18.38
C ILE A 8 -4.13 -9.94 -17.57
N ARG A 9 -4.67 -10.99 -16.91
CA ARG A 9 -3.87 -11.98 -16.16
C ARG A 9 -2.86 -12.74 -17.01
N GLY A 10 -3.13 -12.96 -18.30
CA GLY A 10 -2.17 -13.59 -19.22
C GLY A 10 -0.88 -12.80 -19.45
N ARG A 11 -0.82 -11.52 -19.05
CA ARG A 11 0.37 -10.65 -19.23
C ARG A 11 1.22 -10.46 -17.97
N VAL A 12 0.67 -10.73 -16.78
CA VAL A 12 1.39 -10.59 -15.51
C VAL A 12 1.30 -11.92 -14.77
N ASP A 13 2.29 -12.80 -15.00
CA ASP A 13 2.40 -14.06 -14.28
C ASP A 13 2.99 -13.82 -12.88
N THR A 14 2.12 -13.69 -11.88
CA THR A 14 2.43 -13.54 -10.45
C THR A 14 2.59 -14.88 -9.72
N SER A 15 2.71 -15.99 -10.44
CA SER A 15 2.66 -17.36 -9.89
C SER A 15 3.65 -17.67 -8.77
N SER A 16 4.75 -16.92 -8.66
CA SER A 16 5.70 -17.06 -7.55
C SER A 16 5.48 -16.00 -6.47
N GLY A 17 5.59 -16.41 -5.20
CA GLY A 17 5.51 -15.50 -4.05
C GLY A 17 6.48 -14.32 -4.14
N GLU A 18 7.63 -14.50 -4.79
CA GLU A 18 8.58 -13.41 -5.04
C GLU A 18 8.03 -12.33 -5.98
N LYS A 19 7.44 -12.72 -7.12
CA LYS A 19 6.84 -11.74 -8.04
C LYS A 19 5.68 -11.01 -7.37
N LEU A 20 4.87 -11.73 -6.59
CA LEU A 20 3.79 -11.13 -5.82
C LEU A 20 4.31 -10.13 -4.79
N ALA A 21 5.38 -10.43 -4.05
CA ALA A 21 5.98 -9.51 -3.09
C ALA A 21 6.47 -8.21 -3.73
N TRP A 22 7.11 -8.29 -4.91
CA TRP A 22 7.55 -7.10 -5.65
C TRP A 22 6.38 -6.27 -6.18
N LEU A 23 5.30 -6.90 -6.64
CA LEU A 23 4.09 -6.21 -7.05
C LEU A 23 3.39 -5.51 -5.89
N ILE A 24 3.33 -6.17 -4.73
CA ILE A 24 2.80 -5.58 -3.49
C ILE A 24 3.65 -4.37 -3.09
N ALA A 25 4.98 -4.51 -3.07
CA ALA A 25 5.90 -3.41 -2.75
C ALA A 25 5.76 -2.22 -3.73
N LEU A 26 5.59 -2.48 -5.03
CA LEU A 26 5.36 -1.43 -6.02
C LEU A 26 4.04 -0.68 -5.77
N ALA A 27 2.96 -1.42 -5.53
CA ALA A 27 1.65 -0.83 -5.31
C ALA A 27 1.60 -0.02 -4.00
N ILE A 28 2.18 -0.54 -2.92
CA ILE A 28 2.38 0.19 -1.66
C ILE A 28 3.25 1.42 -1.90
N GLY A 29 4.32 1.31 -2.69
CA GLY A 29 5.12 2.46 -3.10
C GLY A 29 4.28 3.56 -3.74
N LEU A 30 3.45 3.22 -4.72
CA LEU A 30 2.54 4.18 -5.35
C LEU A 30 1.52 4.77 -4.38
N HIS A 31 1.06 4.00 -3.40
CA HIS A 31 0.21 4.49 -2.31
C HIS A 31 0.93 5.51 -1.43
N ASN A 32 2.13 5.16 -0.97
CA ASN A 32 2.94 5.94 -0.05
C ASN A 32 3.48 7.22 -0.70
N MET A 33 3.53 7.28 -2.03
CA MET A 33 3.74 8.54 -2.75
C MET A 33 2.60 9.54 -2.48
N GLY A 34 1.35 9.09 -2.42
CA GLY A 34 0.21 9.93 -2.06
C GLY A 34 0.28 10.43 -0.61
N GLU A 35 0.69 9.57 0.32
CA GLU A 35 0.95 9.95 1.72
C GLU A 35 2.04 11.02 1.82
N GLY A 36 3.16 10.81 1.12
CA GLY A 36 4.24 11.79 1.03
C GLY A 36 3.74 13.12 0.50
N LEU A 37 2.96 13.10 -0.59
CA LEU A 37 2.35 14.30 -1.16
C LEU A 37 1.49 15.05 -0.13
N ALA A 38 0.66 14.33 0.64
CA ALA A 38 -0.16 14.94 1.69
C ALA A 38 0.68 15.60 2.78
N VAL A 39 1.76 14.96 3.23
CA VAL A 39 2.72 15.55 4.18
C VAL A 39 3.36 16.80 3.58
N GLY A 40 3.88 16.73 2.36
CA GLY A 40 4.55 17.85 1.70
C GLY A 40 3.66 19.07 1.54
N ILE A 41 2.40 18.86 1.12
CA ILE A 41 1.37 19.90 1.01
C ILE A 41 1.11 20.56 2.38
N THR A 42 0.95 19.73 3.43
CA THR A 42 0.64 20.22 4.77
C THR A 42 1.80 21.02 5.38
N VAL A 43 3.04 20.57 5.15
CA VAL A 43 4.25 21.29 5.54
C VAL A 43 4.35 22.62 4.78
N SER A 44 4.12 22.61 3.46
CA SER A 44 4.13 23.82 2.61
C SER A 44 3.08 24.84 3.04
N ALA A 45 1.92 24.37 3.51
CA ALA A 45 0.85 25.19 4.07
C ALA A 45 1.13 25.72 5.49
N GLY A 46 2.25 25.36 6.11
CA GLY A 46 2.63 25.83 7.46
C GLY A 46 1.84 25.19 8.61
N VAL A 47 1.10 24.11 8.36
CA VAL A 47 0.25 23.46 9.37
C VAL A 47 1.04 22.38 10.11
N THR A 48 2.03 22.79 10.91
CA THR A 48 3.03 21.88 11.51
C THR A 48 2.44 20.79 12.40
N ALA A 49 1.39 21.09 13.18
CA ALA A 49 0.75 20.10 14.03
C ALA A 49 0.15 18.94 13.21
N LEU A 50 -0.58 19.26 12.14
CA LEU A 50 -1.15 18.25 11.23
C LEU A 50 -0.04 17.49 10.50
N ALA A 51 1.00 18.17 10.03
CA ALA A 51 2.12 17.52 9.36
C ALA A 51 2.80 16.47 10.27
N ASN A 52 3.02 16.80 11.55
CA ASN A 52 3.59 15.88 12.52
C ASN A 52 2.67 14.68 12.77
N SER A 53 1.37 14.92 12.93
CA SER A 53 0.38 13.84 13.09
C SER A 53 0.36 12.91 11.88
N LEU A 54 0.40 13.46 10.67
CA LEU A 54 0.46 12.67 9.43
C LEU A 54 1.74 11.85 9.33
N ILE A 55 2.91 12.44 9.64
CA ILE A 55 4.20 11.72 9.60
C ILE A 55 4.17 10.52 10.55
N VAL A 56 3.72 10.71 11.79
CA VAL A 56 3.64 9.62 12.78
C VAL A 56 2.60 8.58 12.36
N GLY A 57 1.42 9.02 11.91
CA GLY A 57 0.33 8.14 11.46
C GLY A 57 0.75 7.26 10.30
N PHE A 58 1.33 7.85 9.25
CA PHE A 58 1.82 7.12 8.08
C PHE A 58 3.02 6.24 8.41
N ALA A 59 3.93 6.64 9.30
CA ALA A 59 5.02 5.76 9.74
C ALA A 59 4.49 4.47 10.39
N LEU A 60 3.46 4.58 11.24
CA LEU A 60 2.81 3.42 11.86
C LEU A 60 2.02 2.59 10.83
N HIS A 61 1.34 3.24 9.90
CA HIS A 61 0.63 2.58 8.80
C HIS A 61 1.59 1.75 7.94
N ASN A 62 2.67 2.36 7.46
CA ASN A 62 3.65 1.75 6.56
C ASN A 62 4.40 0.58 7.21
N LEU A 63 4.59 0.64 8.54
CA LEU A 63 5.10 -0.50 9.30
C LEU A 63 4.19 -1.74 9.17
N SER A 64 2.87 -1.54 9.24
CA SER A 64 1.89 -2.64 9.10
C SER A 64 1.80 -3.17 7.67
N GLU A 65 1.97 -2.31 6.66
CA GLU A 65 2.00 -2.71 5.24
C GLU A 65 3.21 -3.59 4.89
N GLY A 66 4.32 -3.43 5.63
CA GLY A 66 5.49 -4.30 5.51
C GLY A 66 5.17 -5.79 5.66
N ILE A 67 4.15 -6.12 6.47
CA ILE A 67 3.65 -7.50 6.66
C ILE A 67 3.06 -8.05 5.35
N ALA A 68 2.33 -7.22 4.60
CA ALA A 68 1.75 -7.61 3.33
C ALA A 68 2.82 -7.88 2.27
N ILE A 69 3.92 -7.11 2.27
CA ILE A 69 5.04 -7.29 1.34
C ILE A 69 5.77 -8.61 1.59
N ILE A 70 6.05 -8.94 2.86
CA ILE A 70 6.81 -10.15 3.21
C ILE A 70 5.95 -11.42 3.20
N GLY A 71 4.62 -11.30 3.34
CA GLY A 71 3.69 -12.42 3.43
C GLY A 71 3.85 -13.46 2.31
N PRO A 72 3.91 -13.06 1.02
CA PRO A 72 4.14 -13.99 -0.08
C PRO A 72 5.51 -14.71 -0.04
N LEU A 73 6.53 -14.08 0.53
CA LEU A 73 7.87 -14.67 0.66
C LEU A 73 7.93 -15.72 1.76
N ALA A 74 7.14 -15.55 2.83
CA ALA A 74 7.11 -16.50 3.94
C ALA A 74 6.73 -17.93 3.51
N LYS A 75 6.02 -18.08 2.38
CA LYS A 75 5.62 -19.37 1.82
C LYS A 75 6.77 -20.20 1.27
N SER A 76 7.93 -19.62 0.96
CA SER A 76 9.08 -20.37 0.45
C SER A 76 9.83 -21.15 1.53
N GLY A 77 9.53 -20.91 2.82
CA GLY A 77 10.22 -21.55 3.95
C GLY A 77 11.64 -21.04 4.21
N GLU A 78 12.13 -20.11 3.38
CA GLU A 78 13.45 -19.50 3.51
C GLU A 78 13.33 -18.04 3.94
N LEU A 79 14.25 -17.59 4.80
CA LEU A 79 14.32 -16.18 5.18
C LEU A 79 14.76 -15.34 3.97
N PRO A 80 14.07 -14.22 3.66
CA PRO A 80 14.50 -13.31 2.61
C PRO A 80 15.90 -12.76 2.91
N SER A 81 16.75 -12.66 1.89
CA SER A 81 18.05 -12.01 2.06
C SER A 81 17.89 -10.53 2.44
N ILE A 82 18.84 -9.99 3.20
CA ILE A 82 18.84 -8.56 3.58
C ILE A 82 18.78 -7.66 2.35
N LYS A 83 19.52 -8.00 1.28
CA LYS A 83 19.48 -7.25 0.01
C LYS A 83 18.07 -7.21 -0.58
N ARG A 84 17.33 -8.31 -0.52
CA ARG A 84 15.94 -8.39 -0.98
C ARG A 84 15.02 -7.52 -0.12
N LEU A 85 15.14 -7.60 1.21
CA LEU A 85 14.36 -6.78 2.13
C LEU A 85 14.61 -5.28 1.91
N LEU A 86 15.87 -4.89 1.73
CA LEU A 86 16.23 -3.51 1.40
C LEU A 86 15.64 -3.06 0.07
N GLY A 87 15.67 -3.91 -0.96
CA GLY A 87 15.08 -3.61 -2.26
C GLY A 87 13.56 -3.42 -2.21
N LEU A 88 12.86 -4.32 -1.51
CA LEU A 88 11.41 -4.23 -1.31
C LEU A 88 11.03 -3.00 -0.47
N GLY A 89 11.76 -2.74 0.61
CA GLY A 89 11.55 -1.56 1.45
C GLY A 89 11.84 -0.26 0.70
N ALA A 90 12.90 -0.21 -0.10
CA ALA A 90 13.21 0.95 -0.94
C ALA A 90 12.13 1.21 -2.00
N LEU A 91 11.58 0.15 -2.61
CA LEU A 91 10.50 0.29 -3.59
C LEU A 91 9.18 0.76 -2.93
N ALA A 92 8.88 0.25 -1.73
CA ALA A 92 7.67 0.60 -0.98
C ALA A 92 7.75 1.96 -0.27
N GLY A 93 8.92 2.40 0.18
CA GLY A 93 9.09 3.65 0.94
C GLY A 93 9.73 4.79 0.15
N GLY A 94 10.53 4.50 -0.88
CA GLY A 94 11.19 5.51 -1.70
C GLY A 94 10.23 6.51 -2.35
N PRO A 95 9.09 6.08 -2.92
CA PRO A 95 8.12 7.00 -3.51
C PRO A 95 7.51 8.01 -2.54
N THR A 96 7.47 7.75 -1.23
CA THR A 96 7.04 8.73 -0.20
C THR A 96 7.89 9.99 -0.25
N ILE A 97 9.20 9.84 -0.46
CA ILE A 97 10.15 10.97 -0.55
C ILE A 97 9.82 11.81 -1.78
N LEU A 98 9.54 11.16 -2.92
CA LEU A 98 9.15 11.84 -4.16
C LEU A 98 7.82 12.58 -3.97
N GLY A 99 6.83 11.93 -3.38
CA GLY A 99 5.55 12.53 -3.03
C GLY A 99 5.72 13.79 -2.18
N ALA A 100 6.48 13.69 -1.08
CA ALA A 100 6.75 14.81 -0.18
C ALA A 100 7.45 15.97 -0.89
N TYR A 101 8.45 15.68 -1.73
CA TYR A 101 9.12 16.70 -2.52
C TYR A 101 8.18 17.42 -3.49
N ILE A 102 7.33 16.67 -4.20
CA ILE A 102 6.31 17.24 -5.08
C ILE A 102 5.32 18.11 -4.27
N GLY A 103 4.87 17.62 -3.12
CA GLY A 103 3.90 18.33 -2.27
C GLY A 103 4.47 19.61 -1.67
N LEU A 104 5.77 19.64 -1.37
CA LEU A 104 6.48 20.82 -0.90
C LEU A 104 6.61 21.89 -1.99
N THR A 105 6.85 21.48 -3.23
CA THR A 105 7.23 22.38 -4.33
C THR A 105 6.07 22.78 -5.23
N TRP A 106 5.02 21.96 -5.32
CA TRP A 106 3.94 22.15 -6.28
C TRP A 106 2.57 21.84 -5.68
N PHE A 107 1.90 22.88 -5.17
CA PHE A 107 0.53 22.75 -4.66
C PHE A 107 -0.50 22.99 -5.78
N ALA A 108 -1.16 21.91 -6.22
CA ALA A 108 -2.35 21.98 -7.06
C ALA A 108 -3.35 20.89 -6.66
N ASN A 109 -4.60 21.26 -6.40
CA ASN A 109 -5.62 20.30 -5.95
C ASN A 109 -5.87 19.18 -6.98
N SER A 110 -5.75 19.49 -8.27
CA SER A 110 -5.84 18.50 -9.36
C SER A 110 -4.73 17.46 -9.31
N LEU A 111 -3.52 17.86 -8.91
CA LEU A 111 -2.37 16.96 -8.79
C LEU A 111 -2.56 15.98 -7.63
N ALA A 112 -3.07 16.48 -6.49
CA ALA A 112 -3.41 15.63 -5.35
C ALA A 112 -4.46 14.58 -5.71
N ILE A 113 -5.56 14.99 -6.36
CA ILE A 113 -6.62 14.08 -6.81
C ILE A 113 -6.07 13.01 -7.76
N PHE A 114 -5.22 13.39 -8.71
CA PHE A 114 -4.60 12.46 -9.66
C PHE A 114 -3.76 11.40 -8.96
N PHE A 115 -2.87 11.81 -8.05
CA PHE A 115 -2.02 10.86 -7.34
C PHE A 115 -2.79 9.97 -6.36
N PHE A 116 -3.81 10.50 -5.68
CA PHE A 116 -4.69 9.70 -4.84
C PHE A 116 -5.49 8.67 -5.64
N ALA A 117 -5.93 9.00 -6.86
CA ALA A 117 -6.62 8.04 -7.74
C ALA A 117 -5.69 6.89 -8.17
N ILE A 118 -4.43 7.19 -8.51
CA ILE A 118 -3.41 6.18 -8.83
C ILE A 118 -3.15 5.28 -7.61
N ALA A 119 -2.92 5.87 -6.44
CA ALA A 119 -2.69 5.18 -5.18
C ALA A 119 -3.83 4.20 -4.85
N ALA A 120 -5.08 4.68 -4.90
CA ALA A 120 -6.25 3.85 -4.62
C ALA A 120 -6.40 2.69 -5.62
N GLY A 121 -6.14 2.94 -6.91
CA GLY A 121 -6.15 1.91 -7.94
C GLY A 121 -5.09 0.84 -7.74
N ALA A 122 -3.87 1.24 -7.34
CA ALA A 122 -2.77 0.33 -7.06
C ALA A 122 -3.07 -0.62 -5.88
N VAL A 123 -3.59 -0.09 -4.78
CA VAL A 123 -3.97 -0.91 -3.60
C VAL A 123 -5.12 -1.85 -3.94
N LEU A 124 -6.13 -1.39 -4.69
CA LEU A 124 -7.24 -2.24 -5.13
C LEU A 124 -6.75 -3.42 -5.98
N TYR A 125 -5.82 -3.19 -6.90
CA TYR A 125 -5.22 -4.25 -7.71
C TYR A 125 -4.53 -5.30 -6.84
N VAL A 126 -3.76 -4.88 -5.83
CA VAL A 126 -3.12 -5.81 -4.89
C VAL A 126 -4.12 -6.63 -4.10
N VAL A 127 -5.19 -6.02 -3.59
CA VAL A 127 -6.24 -6.75 -2.86
C VAL A 127 -6.83 -7.86 -3.74
N VAL A 128 -7.12 -7.56 -5.01
CA VAL A 128 -7.60 -8.56 -5.98
C VAL A 128 -6.59 -9.68 -6.16
N GLU A 129 -5.30 -9.34 -6.30
CA GLU A 129 -4.24 -10.32 -6.56
C GLU A 129 -3.96 -11.22 -5.35
N VAL A 130 -3.95 -10.66 -4.13
CA VAL A 130 -3.80 -11.42 -2.89
C VAL A 130 -4.98 -12.40 -2.71
N LEU A 131 -6.22 -11.94 -2.94
CA LEU A 131 -7.40 -12.80 -2.87
C LEU A 131 -7.39 -13.89 -3.94
N ALA A 132 -6.90 -13.57 -5.15
CA ALA A 132 -6.75 -14.56 -6.22
C ALA A 132 -5.69 -15.61 -5.86
N GLY A 133 -4.56 -15.21 -5.29
CA GLY A 133 -3.53 -16.12 -4.79
C GLY A 133 -4.03 -17.07 -3.72
N LEU A 134 -4.77 -16.56 -2.72
CA LEU A 134 -5.38 -17.38 -1.67
C LEU A 134 -6.34 -18.45 -2.21
N ARG A 135 -7.11 -18.11 -3.26
CA ARG A 135 -8.00 -19.07 -3.94
C ARG A 135 -7.23 -20.14 -4.70
N LYS A 136 -6.14 -19.78 -5.39
CA LYS A 136 -5.29 -20.72 -6.14
C LYS A 136 -4.58 -21.71 -5.23
N ASP A 137 -4.14 -21.28 -4.05
CA ASP A 137 -3.46 -22.12 -3.06
C ASP A 137 -4.41 -23.07 -2.30
N GLY A 138 -5.69 -23.13 -2.68
CA GLY A 138 -6.70 -23.97 -2.02
C GLY A 138 -6.98 -23.55 -0.57
N THR A 139 -6.56 -22.34 -0.17
CA THR A 139 -6.75 -21.86 1.20
C THR A 139 -8.21 -21.48 1.39
N SER A 140 -9.00 -22.36 2.02
CA SER A 140 -10.40 -22.07 2.34
C SER A 140 -10.47 -21.12 3.54
N LEU A 141 -10.35 -19.82 3.30
CA LEU A 141 -10.66 -18.83 4.32
C LEU A 141 -12.17 -18.80 4.53
N ASN A 142 -12.61 -18.98 5.78
CA ASN A 142 -14.00 -18.75 6.13
C ASN A 142 -14.37 -17.30 5.76
N ALA A 143 -15.50 -17.11 5.07
CA ALA A 143 -16.00 -15.80 4.67
C ALA A 143 -16.05 -14.83 5.88
N TRP A 144 -16.42 -15.34 7.06
CA TRP A 144 -16.43 -14.56 8.30
C TRP A 144 -15.05 -14.01 8.70
N SER A 145 -13.98 -14.79 8.53
CA SER A 145 -12.62 -14.34 8.85
C SER A 145 -12.14 -13.29 7.85
N LEU A 146 -12.47 -13.45 6.57
CA LEU A 146 -12.12 -12.48 5.54
C LEU A 146 -12.85 -11.13 5.75
N HIS A 147 -14.17 -11.18 5.91
CA HIS A 147 -14.96 -9.98 6.17
C HIS A 147 -14.59 -9.33 7.51
N GLY A 148 -14.37 -10.13 8.55
CA GLY A 148 -13.93 -9.65 9.86
C GLY A 148 -12.58 -8.93 9.80
N GLY A 149 -11.61 -9.48 9.07
CA GLY A 149 -10.30 -8.85 8.88
C GLY A 149 -10.39 -7.51 8.13
N VAL A 150 -11.17 -7.46 7.04
CA VAL A 150 -11.39 -6.22 6.28
C VAL A 150 -12.09 -5.16 7.15
N LEU A 151 -13.15 -5.54 7.86
CA LEU A 151 -13.89 -4.62 8.73
C LEU A 151 -13.03 -4.12 9.88
N ALA A 152 -12.22 -4.99 10.49
CA ALA A 152 -11.28 -4.60 11.53
C ALA A 152 -10.25 -3.60 11.00
N GLY A 153 -9.70 -3.84 9.80
CA GLY A 153 -8.77 -2.90 9.16
C GLY A 153 -9.40 -1.53 8.90
N ILE A 154 -10.61 -1.49 8.32
CA ILE A 154 -11.36 -0.25 8.10
C ILE A 154 -11.65 0.47 9.42
N LEU A 155 -12.04 -0.26 10.46
CA LEU A 155 -12.32 0.31 11.78
C LEU A 155 -11.07 0.93 12.39
N VAL A 156 -9.93 0.24 12.36
CA VAL A 156 -8.66 0.76 12.86
C VAL A 156 -8.28 2.03 12.11
N MET A 157 -8.36 2.02 10.78
CA MET A 157 -8.09 3.19 9.93
C MET A 157 -9.02 4.37 10.26
N TYR A 158 -10.31 4.12 10.46
CA TYR A 158 -11.26 5.18 10.78
C TYR A 158 -11.00 5.79 12.17
N VAL A 159 -10.74 4.95 13.17
CA VAL A 159 -10.45 5.39 14.53
C VAL A 159 -9.17 6.22 14.57
N THR A 160 -8.10 5.78 13.91
CA THR A 160 -6.86 6.57 13.85
C THR A 160 -7.06 7.89 13.12
N SER A 161 -7.87 7.91 12.05
CA SER A 161 -8.20 9.14 11.33
C SER A 161 -8.96 10.15 12.20
N LEU A 162 -9.87 9.68 13.06
CA LEU A 162 -10.59 10.54 14.01
C LEU A 162 -9.63 11.20 15.00
N PHE A 163 -8.63 10.47 15.51
CA PHE A 163 -7.62 11.05 16.40
C PHE A 163 -6.74 12.10 15.72
N VAL A 164 -6.48 11.97 14.42
CA VAL A 164 -5.74 12.98 13.64
C VAL A 164 -6.59 14.21 13.34
N ALA A 165 -7.91 14.07 13.29
CA ALA A 165 -8.86 15.14 12.98
C ALA A 165 -9.31 15.97 14.19
N LEU A 166 -9.01 15.51 15.41
CA LEU A 166 -9.30 16.18 16.70
C LEU A 166 -8.14 17.07 17.12
#